data_AF-A0A835IZY3-F1
#
_entry.id   AF-A0A835IZY3-F1
#
_cell.length_a   1.000
_cell.length_b   1.000
_cell.length_c   1.000
_cell.angle_alpha   90.00
_cell.angle_beta   90.00
_cell.angle_gamma   90.00
#
_symmetry.space_group_name_H-M   'P 1'
#
loop_
_entity.id
_entity.type
_entity.pdbx_description
1 polymer ?
#
loop_
_entity_poly.entity_id
_entity_poly.type
_entity_poly.pdbx_seq_one_letter_code
_entity_poly.pdbx_strand_id
1 'polypeptide(L)'
;MAPEVFKHQKYDKKVDVFSFDMILYKMLEGDPPMSNYEPYEAAKYVAEGHRPIFRSKGYIPELRTLTEQCWAADMNQRPSFFEILKKLEKIKGTLPTDHHWNLFTPHAPLSRKPLFTPKNQNINRT
;
A
#
# COMPACT_ATOMS: atom_id res chain seq x y z
N MET A 1 11.16 9.64 -8.92
CA MET A 1 11.94 10.67 -8.20
C MET A 1 11.07 11.91 -8.03
N ALA A 2 11.21 12.67 -6.94
CA ALA A 2 10.45 13.90 -6.74
C ALA A 2 10.81 14.96 -7.82
N PRO A 3 9.84 15.75 -8.32
CA PRO A 3 10.07 16.73 -9.40
C PRO A 3 11.17 17.74 -9.09
N GLU A 4 11.22 18.26 -7.86
CA GLU A 4 12.19 19.25 -7.40
C GLU A 4 13.62 18.68 -7.34
N VAL A 5 13.76 17.38 -7.03
CA VAL A 5 15.06 16.70 -7.06
C VAL A 5 15.54 16.53 -8.50
N PHE A 6 14.66 16.10 -9.41
CA PHE A 6 14.97 16.00 -10.84
C PHE A 6 15.40 17.36 -11.43
N LYS A 7 14.74 18.44 -11.00
CA LYS A 7 15.00 19.82 -11.44
C LYS A 7 16.18 20.48 -10.74
N HIS A 8 16.90 19.78 -9.86
CA HIS A 8 18.02 20.33 -9.08
C HIS A 8 17.63 21.57 -8.25
N GLN A 9 16.39 21.61 -7.75
CA GLN A 9 15.86 22.67 -6.91
C GLN A 9 16.16 22.39 -5.43
N LYS A 10 15.99 23.39 -4.57
CA LYS A 10 16.04 23.17 -3.12
C LYS A 10 14.89 22.25 -2.71
N TYR A 11 15.19 21.28 -1.85
CA TYR A 11 14.22 20.31 -1.37
C TYR A 11 14.43 20.03 0.13
N ASP A 12 13.41 19.43 0.75
CA ASP A 12 13.47 18.96 2.14
C ASP A 12 13.02 17.49 2.24
N LYS A 13 12.75 17.00 3.46
CA LYS A 13 12.28 15.63 3.73
C LYS A 13 10.97 15.24 3.03
N LYS A 14 10.21 16.16 2.43
CA LYS A 14 9.00 15.87 1.67
C LYS A 14 9.29 15.20 0.32
N VAL A 15 10.55 15.14 -0.11
CA VAL A 15 10.96 14.26 -1.22
C VAL A 15 10.75 12.78 -0.88
N ASP A 16 10.87 12.42 0.41
CA ASP A 16 10.64 11.06 0.89
C ASP A 16 9.15 10.72 0.91
N VAL A 17 8.28 11.72 1.13
CA VAL A 17 6.82 11.55 0.99
C VAL A 17 6.46 11.23 -0.46
N PHE A 18 7.11 11.89 -1.41
CA PHE A 18 6.91 11.60 -2.83
C PHE A 18 7.40 10.19 -3.21
N SER A 19 8.56 9.76 -2.71
CA SER A 19 9.08 8.41 -3.01
C SER A 19 8.25 7.31 -2.35
N PHE A 20 7.79 7.53 -1.11
CA PHE A 20 6.80 6.68 -0.45
C PHE A 20 5.54 6.51 -1.31
N ASP A 21 5.09 7.59 -1.93
CA ASP A 21 3.91 7.55 -2.79
C ASP A 21 4.06 6.65 -4.01
N MET A 22 5.22 6.68 -4.67
CA MET A 22 5.52 5.79 -5.79
C MET A 22 5.45 4.31 -5.39
N ILE A 23 5.83 4.00 -4.15
CA ILE A 23 5.72 2.65 -3.58
C ILE A 23 4.26 2.31 -3.31
N LEU A 24 3.51 3.23 -2.70
CA LEU A 24 2.08 3.04 -2.44
C LEU A 24 1.30 2.83 -3.73
N TYR A 25 1.53 3.64 -4.76
CA TYR A 25 0.95 3.45 -6.09
C TYR A 25 1.25 2.05 -6.64
N LYS A 26 2.52 1.60 -6.56
CA LYS A 26 2.90 0.26 -7.01
C LYS A 26 2.18 -0.85 -6.24
N MET A 27 1.94 -0.67 -4.93
CA MET A 27 1.17 -1.63 -4.15
C MET A 27 -0.30 -1.70 -4.58
N LEU A 28 -0.89 -0.57 -4.99
CA LEU A 28 -2.28 -0.49 -5.43
C LEU A 28 -2.50 -1.05 -6.85
N GLU A 29 -1.53 -0.84 -7.74
CA GLU A 29 -1.64 -1.19 -9.17
C GLU A 29 -0.89 -2.46 -9.54
N GLY A 30 0.00 -2.96 -8.68
CA GLY A 30 0.85 -4.13 -8.91
C GLY A 30 2.12 -3.84 -9.72
N ASP A 31 2.10 -2.77 -10.52
CA ASP A 31 3.21 -2.34 -11.37
C ASP A 31 3.81 -0.99 -10.94
N PRO A 32 5.11 -0.76 -11.18
CA PRO A 32 5.72 0.52 -10.90
C PRO A 32 5.06 1.65 -11.72
N PRO A 33 5.05 2.88 -11.19
CA PRO A 33 4.60 4.04 -11.96
C PRO A 33 5.46 4.20 -13.20
N MET A 34 4.83 4.52 -14.34
CA MET A 34 5.52 4.73 -15.62
C MET A 34 6.37 3.53 -16.09
N SER A 35 5.91 2.30 -15.87
CA SER A 35 6.62 1.04 -16.19
C SER A 35 7.11 0.89 -17.63
N ASN A 36 6.54 1.65 -18.57
CA ASN A 36 6.91 1.62 -19.99
C ASN A 36 8.04 2.59 -20.35
N TYR A 37 8.57 3.34 -19.39
CA TYR A 37 9.61 4.33 -19.58
C TYR A 37 10.91 3.88 -18.92
N GLU A 38 12.03 4.22 -19.53
CA GLU A 38 13.33 4.15 -18.87
C GLU A 38 13.36 5.07 -17.63
N PRO A 39 14.13 4.75 -16.58
CA PRO A 39 14.06 5.46 -15.30
C PRO A 39 14.24 6.98 -15.39
N TYR A 40 15.14 7.44 -16.27
CA TYR A 40 15.36 8.87 -16.50
C TYR A 40 14.16 9.54 -17.17
N GLU A 41 13.62 8.92 -18.23
CA GLU A 41 12.44 9.44 -18.95
C GLU A 41 11.20 9.43 -18.06
N ALA A 42 11.02 8.41 -17.22
CA ALA A 42 9.96 8.36 -16.22
C ALA A 42 10.06 9.55 -15.25
N ALA A 43 11.26 9.84 -14.75
CA ALA A 43 11.49 10.95 -13.83
C ALA A 43 11.22 12.30 -14.50
N LYS A 44 11.65 12.47 -15.76
CA LYS A 44 11.39 13.66 -16.58
C LYS A 44 9.89 13.87 -16.80
N TYR A 45 9.18 12.83 -17.24
CA TYR A 45 7.74 12.87 -17.48
C TYR A 45 6.94 13.27 -16.23
N VAL A 46 7.33 12.72 -15.06
CA VAL A 46 6.74 13.10 -13.77
C VAL A 46 7.06 14.56 -13.40
N ALA A 47 8.28 15.03 -13.68
CA ALA A 47 8.71 16.40 -13.43
C ALA A 47 7.99 17.45 -14.30
N GLU A 48 7.52 17.04 -15.48
CA GLU A 48 6.67 17.82 -16.39
C GLU A 48 5.21 17.91 -15.92
N GLY A 49 4.84 17.20 -14.84
CA GLY A 49 3.52 17.28 -14.22
C GLY A 49 2.60 16.11 -14.53
N HIS A 50 3.04 15.17 -15.36
CA HIS A 50 2.26 13.96 -15.61
C HIS A 50 2.21 13.05 -14.39
N ARG A 51 1.09 12.34 -14.23
CA ARG A 51 0.87 11.40 -13.14
C ARG A 51 0.35 10.06 -13.67
N PRO A 52 0.70 8.93 -13.02
CA PRO A 52 0.16 7.62 -13.36
C PRO A 52 -1.36 7.56 -13.24
N ILE A 53 -1.99 6.74 -14.07
CA ILE A 53 -3.43 6.49 -14.05
C ILE A 53 -3.71 5.23 -13.24
N PHE A 54 -4.59 5.33 -12.25
CA PHE A 54 -5.10 4.16 -11.55
C PHE A 54 -6.05 3.35 -12.44
N ARG A 55 -5.69 2.10 -12.71
CA ARG A 55 -6.49 1.16 -13.52
C ARG A 55 -7.21 0.16 -12.64
N SER A 56 -6.64 -0.18 -11.49
CA SER A 56 -7.28 -1.09 -10.54
C SER A 56 -8.57 -0.47 -10.00
N LYS A 57 -9.57 -1.32 -9.77
CA LYS A 57 -10.87 -0.94 -9.18
C LYS A 57 -11.07 -1.54 -7.78
N GLY A 58 -10.12 -2.35 -7.32
CA GLY A 58 -10.26 -3.16 -6.10
C GLY A 58 -9.72 -2.52 -4.83
N TYR A 59 -9.17 -1.31 -4.89
CA TYR A 59 -8.62 -0.62 -3.72
C TYR A 59 -9.64 0.33 -3.06
N ILE A 60 -9.34 0.69 -1.81
CA ILE A 60 -10.10 1.64 -1.00
C ILE A 60 -9.94 3.05 -1.59
N PRO A 61 -11.02 3.79 -1.93
CA PRO A 61 -10.92 5.13 -2.51
C PRO A 61 -10.05 6.11 -1.72
N GLU A 62 -10.08 6.03 -0.41
CA GLU A 62 -9.30 6.86 0.51
C GLU A 62 -7.79 6.63 0.36
N LEU A 63 -7.35 5.41 -0.01
CA LEU A 63 -5.93 5.15 -0.31
C LEU A 63 -5.51 5.88 -1.57
N ARG A 64 -6.35 5.89 -2.61
CA ARG A 64 -6.07 6.67 -3.82
C ARG A 64 -5.98 8.16 -3.51
N THR A 65 -6.93 8.71 -2.74
CA THR A 65 -6.88 10.13 -2.35
C THR A 65 -5.61 10.45 -1.55
N LEU A 66 -5.20 9.56 -0.65
CA LEU A 66 -3.95 9.71 0.08
C LEU A 66 -2.75 9.67 -0.88
N THR A 67 -2.73 8.75 -1.84
CA THR A 67 -1.67 8.67 -2.85
C THR A 67 -1.59 9.98 -3.64
N GLU A 68 -2.74 10.48 -4.11
CA GLU A 68 -2.82 11.71 -4.88
C GLU A 68 -2.31 12.95 -4.12
N GLN A 69 -2.45 12.96 -2.79
CA GLN A 69 -1.92 14.02 -1.92
C GLN A 69 -0.40 13.91 -1.74
N CYS A 70 0.15 12.70 -1.65
CA CYS A 70 1.57 12.48 -1.39
C CYS A 70 2.48 12.80 -2.59
N TRP A 71 2.00 12.69 -3.84
CA TRP A 71 2.74 13.08 -5.05
C TRP A 71 2.43 14.50 -5.59
N ALA A 72 1.87 15.37 -4.75
CA ALA A 72 1.58 16.74 -5.15
C ALA A 72 2.83 17.44 -5.71
N ALA A 73 2.64 18.23 -6.78
CA ALA A 73 3.75 18.94 -7.43
C ALA A 73 4.39 19.96 -6.49
N ASP A 74 3.56 20.73 -5.77
CA ASP A 74 4.01 21.58 -4.67
C ASP A 74 4.32 20.72 -3.43
N MET A 75 5.58 20.77 -3.01
CA MET A 75 6.11 20.06 -1.85
C MET A 75 5.37 20.43 -0.55
N ASN A 76 4.84 21.66 -0.44
CA ASN A 76 4.12 22.14 0.73
C ASN A 76 2.71 21.53 0.84
N GLN A 77 2.13 21.06 -0.27
CA GLN A 77 0.82 20.40 -0.28
C GLN A 77 0.90 18.93 0.12
N ARG A 78 2.10 18.35 0.12
CA ARG A 78 2.29 16.97 0.54
C ARG A 78 2.06 16.87 2.05
N PRO A 79 1.32 15.87 2.56
CA PRO A 79 1.18 15.65 3.99
C PRO A 79 2.53 15.29 4.63
N SER A 80 2.67 15.49 5.94
CA SER A 80 3.76 14.91 6.73
C SER A 80 3.53 13.41 6.94
N PHE A 81 4.58 12.64 7.20
CA PHE A 81 4.42 11.22 7.55
C PHE A 81 3.51 10.97 8.75
N PHE A 82 3.46 11.91 9.70
CA PHE A 82 2.54 11.82 10.83
C PHE A 82 1.07 11.93 10.38
N GLU A 83 0.76 12.82 9.43
CA GLU A 83 -0.59 12.93 8.86
C GLU A 83 -0.93 11.73 7.97
N ILE A 84 0.04 11.21 7.21
CA ILE A 84 -0.10 9.98 6.43
C ILE A 84 -0.46 8.82 7.36
N LEU A 85 0.27 8.63 8.46
CA LEU A 85 0.01 7.57 9.43
C LEU A 85 -1.41 7.66 10.00
N LYS A 86 -1.84 8.85 10.45
CA LYS A 86 -3.22 9.06 10.94
C LYS A 86 -4.28 8.70 9.91
N LYS A 87 -4.06 9.06 8.63
CA LYS A 87 -4.98 8.72 7.55
C LYS A 87 -5.02 7.20 7.31
N LEU A 88 -3.86 6.55 7.29
CA LEU A 88 -3.76 5.09 7.15
C LEU A 88 -4.42 4.33 8.31
N GLU A 89 -4.25 4.79 9.55
CA GLU A 89 -4.92 4.22 10.73
C GLU A 89 -6.45 4.34 10.62
N LYS A 90 -6.95 5.49 10.17
CA LYS A 90 -8.38 5.69 9.93
C LYS A 90 -8.90 4.74 8.85
N ILE A 91 -8.18 4.60 7.73
CA ILE A 91 -8.52 3.68 6.64
C ILE A 91 -8.52 2.23 7.14
N LYS A 92 -7.52 1.85 7.95
CA LYS A 92 -7.46 0.53 8.57
C LYS A 92 -8.67 0.27 9.48
N GLY A 93 -9.16 1.27 10.19
CA GLY A 93 -10.34 1.15 11.05
C GLY A 93 -11.66 0.92 10.28
N THR A 94 -11.74 1.30 9.01
CA THR A 94 -12.93 1.08 8.17
C THR A 94 -12.95 -0.27 7.46
N LEU A 95 -11.83 -0.98 7.50
CA LEU A 95 -11.66 -2.25 6.81
C LEU A 95 -12.31 -3.42 7.59
N PRO A 96 -12.96 -4.38 6.90
CA PRO A 96 -13.45 -5.59 7.55
C PRO A 96 -12.31 -6.35 8.22
N THR A 97 -12.52 -6.86 9.44
CA THR A 97 -11.49 -7.57 10.22
C THR A 97 -11.00 -8.86 9.56
N ASP A 98 -11.70 -9.34 8.53
CA ASP A 98 -11.42 -10.59 7.83
C ASP A 98 -10.45 -10.41 6.65
N HIS A 99 -9.34 -9.70 6.92
CA HIS A 99 -8.23 -9.66 5.98
C HIS A 99 -7.35 -10.89 6.21
N HIS A 100 -7.32 -11.78 5.22
CA HIS A 100 -6.44 -12.95 5.16
C HIS A 100 -4.93 -12.62 5.25
N TRP A 101 -4.56 -11.35 5.42
CA TRP A 101 -3.19 -10.88 5.65
C TRP A 101 -2.70 -11.09 7.10
N ASN A 102 -3.31 -12.03 7.83
CA ASN A 102 -2.89 -12.49 9.17
C ASN A 102 -1.46 -13.09 9.22
N LEU A 103 -0.72 -13.06 8.11
CA LEU A 103 0.68 -13.45 8.00
C LEU A 103 1.62 -12.70 8.96
N PHE A 104 1.24 -11.48 9.40
CA PHE A 104 2.07 -10.64 10.27
C PHE A 104 1.48 -10.37 11.66
N THR A 105 0.34 -10.98 12.00
CA THR A 105 -0.14 -10.98 13.39
C THR A 105 0.70 -11.96 14.20
N PRO A 106 1.27 -11.57 15.36
CA PRO A 106 1.77 -12.55 16.30
C PRO A 106 0.57 -13.40 16.74
N HIS A 107 0.47 -14.62 16.21
CA HIS A 107 -0.57 -15.54 16.65
C HIS A 107 -0.45 -15.73 18.17
N ALA A 108 -1.56 -15.52 18.88
CA ALA A 108 -1.72 -16.09 20.22
C ALA A 108 -1.40 -17.60 20.15
N PRO A 109 -0.77 -18.18 21.19
CA PRO A 109 -0.26 -19.55 21.14
C PRO A 109 -1.38 -20.52 20.76
N LEU A 110 -1.14 -21.28 19.70
CA LEU A 110 -2.04 -22.31 19.17
C LEU A 110 -2.40 -23.30 20.29
N SER A 111 -3.61 -23.19 20.82
CA SER A 111 -4.20 -24.28 21.59
C SER A 111 -4.45 -25.45 20.63
N ARG A 112 -3.55 -26.45 20.66
CA ARG A 112 -3.68 -27.67 19.87
C ARG A 112 -4.94 -28.40 20.35
N LYS A 113 -6.01 -28.40 19.57
CA LYS A 113 -7.07 -29.39 19.74
C LYS A 113 -6.52 -30.75 19.28
N PRO A 114 -6.67 -31.82 20.08
CA PRO A 114 -6.10 -33.12 19.75
C PRO A 114 -6.78 -33.69 18.50
N LEU A 115 -5.94 -34.03 17.52
CA LEU A 115 -6.32 -34.57 16.23
C LEU A 115 -6.49 -36.09 16.31
N PHE A 116 -7.47 -36.61 17.05
CA PHE A 116 -7.91 -38.01 16.92
C PHE A 116 -9.30 -38.20 17.52
N THR A 117 -10.32 -38.37 16.68
CA THR A 117 -11.57 -39.04 17.06
C THR A 117 -11.47 -40.50 16.62
N PRO A 118 -11.54 -41.50 17.52
CA PRO A 118 -11.53 -42.90 17.11
C PRO A 118 -12.81 -43.23 16.33
N LYS A 119 -12.64 -43.90 15.17
CA LYS A 119 -13.75 -44.43 14.36
C LYS A 119 -14.50 -45.48 15.18
N ASN A 120 -15.79 -45.26 15.37
CA ASN A 120 -16.71 -46.22 15.97
C ASN A 120 -16.87 -47.42 15.03
N GLN A 121 -16.28 -48.56 15.40
CA GLN A 121 -16.44 -49.81 14.66
C GLN A 121 -17.74 -50.46 15.13
N ASN A 122 -18.80 -50.34 14.31
CA ASN A 122 -20.08 -51.02 14.54
C ASN A 122 -19.86 -52.54 14.44
N ILE A 123 -19.90 -53.21 15.59
CA ILE A 123 -20.06 -54.66 15.71
C ILE A 123 -21.55 -54.95 15.60
N ASN A 124 -22.00 -55.38 14.42
CA ASN A 124 -23.32 -55.98 14.28
C ASN A 124 -23.26 -57.45 14.70
N ARG A 125 -24.05 -57.79 15.72
CA ARG A 125 -24.40 -59.15 16.13
C ARG A 125 -25.37 -59.77 15.12
N THR A 126 -25.03 -60.95 14.62
CA THR A 126 -25.87 -62.16 14.57
C THR A 126 -25.00 -63.33 14.16
#